data_AF-A0A4Q3RC25-F1
#
_entry.id   AF-A0A4Q3RC25-F1
#
_cell.length_a   1.000
_cell.length_b   1.000
_cell.length_c   1.000
_cell.angle_alpha   90.00
_cell.angle_beta   90.00
_cell.angle_gamma   90.00
#
_symmetry.space_group_name_H-M   'P 1'
#
loop_
_entity.id
_entity.type
_entity.pdbx_description
1 polymer ?
#
loop_
_entity_poly.entity_id
_entity_poly.type
_entity_poly.pdbx_seq_one_letter_code
_entity_poly.pdbx_strand_id
1 'polypeptide(L)'
;MKKMSITSRLFIAAASLGMTAVFFLPVWFIFLIAPQYPEGLEMNIWLTKISGQVDIINGLNHYIGMKHINADMFPEFGYMKYIMGGFIIFGLIVAFVGKRQLLAALLLLTILLGCAALYDFYQWGYDYGHNLDPNAAIKVPGLFYQPPVV
;
A
#
# COMPACT_ATOMS: atom_id res chain seq x y z
N MET A 1 -35.82 9.35 5.67
CA MET A 1 -35.00 8.70 4.61
C MET A 1 -35.29 7.21 4.56
N LYS A 2 -35.45 6.64 3.35
CA LYS A 2 -35.67 5.19 3.17
C LYS A 2 -34.41 4.41 3.58
N LYS A 3 -34.58 3.38 4.43
CA LYS A 3 -33.50 2.45 4.80
C LYS A 3 -33.04 1.65 3.57
N MET A 4 -31.78 1.24 3.58
CA MET A 4 -31.22 0.34 2.56
C MET A 4 -31.85 -1.06 2.62
N SER A 5 -31.84 -1.79 1.50
CA SER A 5 -32.29 -3.18 1.48
C SER A 5 -31.37 -4.08 2.32
N ILE A 6 -31.89 -5.22 2.76
CA ILE A 6 -31.12 -6.20 3.53
C ILE A 6 -29.94 -6.71 2.69
N THR A 7 -30.16 -6.97 1.41
CA THR A 7 -29.12 -7.41 0.47
C THR A 7 -27.94 -6.43 0.40
N SER A 8 -28.20 -5.12 0.25
CA SER A 8 -27.13 -4.12 0.25
C SER A 8 -26.36 -4.09 1.57
N ARG A 9 -27.07 -4.22 2.70
CA ARG A 9 -26.44 -4.25 4.02
C ARG A 9 -25.55 -5.49 4.20
N LEU A 10 -25.99 -6.65 3.71
CA LEU A 10 -25.19 -7.88 3.72
C LEU A 10 -23.92 -7.74 2.88
N PHE A 11 -24.00 -7.15 1.68
CA PHE A 11 -22.82 -6.91 0.86
C PHE A 11 -21.83 -5.95 1.51
N ILE A 12 -22.32 -4.86 2.12
CA ILE A 12 -21.46 -3.92 2.84
C ILE A 12 -20.77 -4.61 4.03
N ALA A 13 -21.51 -5.42 4.80
CA ALA A 13 -20.94 -6.17 5.92
C ALA A 13 -19.89 -7.18 5.44
N ALA A 14 -20.19 -7.95 4.39
CA ALA A 14 -19.28 -8.94 3.82
C ALA A 14 -18.00 -8.27 3.28
N ALA A 15 -18.12 -7.16 2.55
CA ALA A 15 -16.97 -6.40 2.07
C ALA A 15 -16.12 -5.85 3.23
N SER A 16 -16.76 -5.28 4.26
CA SER A 16 -16.07 -4.75 5.44
C SER A 16 -15.32 -5.85 6.20
N LEU A 17 -15.94 -7.03 6.38
CA LEU A 17 -15.28 -8.18 7.01
C LEU A 17 -14.15 -8.74 6.12
N GLY A 18 -14.34 -8.78 4.80
CA GLY A 18 -13.31 -9.22 3.86
C GLY A 18 -12.03 -8.40 3.96
N MET A 19 -12.14 -7.10 4.24
CA MET A 19 -10.98 -6.23 4.45
C MET A 19 -10.12 -6.61 5.67
N THR A 20 -10.62 -7.45 6.59
CA THR A 20 -9.80 -7.95 7.72
C THR A 20 -8.62 -8.82 7.24
N ALA A 21 -8.68 -9.34 6.01
CA ALA A 21 -7.57 -10.10 5.42
C ALA A 21 -6.26 -9.28 5.37
N VAL A 22 -6.33 -7.95 5.27
CA VAL A 22 -5.18 -7.04 5.22
C VAL A 22 -4.28 -7.10 6.47
N PHE A 23 -4.81 -7.61 7.60
CA PHE A 23 -4.02 -7.78 8.83
C PHE A 23 -3.17 -9.06 8.82
N PHE A 24 -3.45 -9.98 7.89
CA PHE A 24 -2.82 -11.30 7.86
C PHE A 24 -2.09 -11.59 6.53
N LEU A 25 -2.36 -10.80 5.49
CA LEU A 25 -1.78 -10.95 4.17
C LEU A 25 -0.98 -9.68 3.80
N PRO A 26 0.07 -9.80 2.96
CA PRO A 26 0.74 -8.63 2.41
C PRO A 26 -0.26 -7.81 1.59
N VAL A 27 -0.20 -6.49 1.77
CA VAL A 27 -1.02 -5.53 1.01
C VAL A 27 -0.46 -5.36 -0.39
N TRP A 28 0.86 -5.48 -0.53
CA TRP A 28 1.55 -5.41 -1.81
C TRP A 28 2.73 -6.37 -1.85
N PHE A 29 3.08 -6.78 -3.05
CA PHE A 29 4.19 -7.68 -3.32
C PHE A 29 4.99 -7.16 -4.51
N ILE A 30 6.30 -7.14 -4.38
CA ILE A 30 7.25 -6.75 -5.42
C ILE A 30 8.14 -7.94 -5.71
N PHE A 31 8.18 -8.32 -6.99
CA PHE A 31 9.05 -9.36 -7.52
C PHE A 31 10.05 -8.73 -8.48
N LEU A 32 11.34 -8.90 -8.21
CA LEU A 32 12.44 -8.36 -9.02
C LEU A 32 13.24 -9.51 -9.62
N ILE A 33 13.47 -9.47 -10.93
CA ILE A 33 14.32 -10.45 -11.60
C ILE A 33 15.63 -9.76 -11.96
N ALA A 34 16.74 -10.34 -11.54
CA ALA A 34 18.07 -9.89 -11.88
C ALA A 34 18.88 -11.04 -12.50
N PRO A 35 19.84 -10.79 -13.41
CA PRO A 35 20.69 -11.83 -13.96
C PRO A 35 21.44 -12.66 -12.88
N GLN A 36 21.76 -12.03 -11.75
CA GLN A 36 22.43 -12.68 -10.61
C GLN A 36 21.49 -13.52 -9.72
N TYR A 37 20.18 -13.25 -9.78
CA TYR A 37 19.14 -13.91 -8.98
C TYR A 37 18.04 -14.43 -9.92
N PRO A 38 18.32 -15.48 -10.71
CA PRO A 38 17.35 -16.05 -11.66
C PRO A 38 16.10 -16.62 -10.98
N GLU A 39 16.19 -16.99 -9.71
CA GLU A 39 15.07 -17.36 -8.84
C GLU A 39 14.14 -16.18 -8.49
N GLY A 40 14.62 -14.96 -8.70
CA GLY A 40 13.93 -13.72 -8.38
C GLY A 40 14.09 -13.29 -6.92
N LEU A 41 13.87 -11.99 -6.70
CA LEU A 41 13.91 -11.36 -5.39
C LEU A 41 12.53 -10.88 -4.96
N GLU A 42 12.17 -11.19 -3.72
CA GLU A 42 10.84 -10.90 -3.18
C GLU A 42 10.88 -9.86 -2.08
N MET A 43 9.98 -8.87 -2.17
CA MET A 43 9.68 -7.94 -1.09
C MET A 43 8.17 -7.86 -0.87
N ASN A 44 7.75 -8.08 0.36
CA ASN A 44 6.35 -8.03 0.79
C ASN A 44 6.13 -6.79 1.64
N ILE A 45 5.12 -5.99 1.29
CA ILE A 45 4.68 -4.83 2.05
C ILE A 45 3.42 -5.22 2.82
N TRP A 46 3.53 -5.20 4.14
CA TRP A 46 2.45 -5.48 5.06
C TRP A 46 1.89 -4.17 5.61
N LEU A 47 0.76 -4.26 6.29
CA LEU A 47 0.12 -3.10 6.91
C LEU A 47 1.03 -2.38 7.92
N THR A 48 2.00 -3.09 8.53
CA THR A 48 2.82 -2.57 9.63
C THR A 48 4.31 -2.87 9.48
N LYS A 49 4.75 -3.47 8.38
CA LYS A 49 6.14 -3.91 8.20
C LYS A 49 6.44 -4.21 6.73
N ILE A 50 7.72 -4.38 6.43
CA ILE A 50 8.20 -4.97 5.19
C ILE A 50 8.90 -6.30 5.52
N SER A 51 8.83 -7.28 4.63
CA SER A 51 9.58 -8.54 4.76
C SER A 51 10.05 -9.05 3.40
N GLY A 52 10.79 -10.17 3.40
CA GLY A 52 11.39 -10.74 2.21
C GLY A 52 12.88 -10.47 2.18
N GLN A 53 13.46 -10.37 0.99
CA GLN A 53 14.89 -10.26 0.74
C GLN A 53 15.35 -8.80 0.66
N VAL A 54 14.85 -7.97 1.60
CA VAL A 54 15.06 -6.52 1.63
C VAL A 54 16.55 -6.15 1.67
N ASP A 55 17.35 -6.90 2.44
CA ASP A 55 18.79 -6.63 2.56
C ASP A 55 19.54 -6.86 1.24
N ILE A 56 19.15 -7.88 0.47
CA ILE A 56 19.74 -8.17 -0.85
C ILE A 56 19.34 -7.06 -1.83
N ILE A 57 18.05 -6.70 -1.85
CA ILE A 57 17.52 -5.61 -2.67
C ILE A 57 18.24 -4.29 -2.34
N ASN A 58 18.47 -4.01 -1.06
CA ASN A 58 19.22 -2.83 -0.62
C ASN A 58 20.67 -2.85 -1.09
N GLY A 59 21.32 -4.02 -1.09
CA GLY A 59 22.65 -4.19 -1.67
C GLY A 59 22.68 -3.83 -3.16
N LEU A 60 21.65 -4.22 -3.91
CA LEU A 60 21.51 -3.86 -5.33
C LEU A 60 21.22 -2.37 -5.52
N ASN A 61 20.29 -1.82 -4.74
CA ASN A 61 19.90 -0.40 -4.76
C ASN A 61 21.10 0.53 -4.52
N HIS A 62 22.00 0.14 -3.61
CA HIS A 62 23.22 0.91 -3.33
C HIS A 62 24.08 1.15 -4.58
N TYR A 63 24.19 0.16 -5.49
CA TYR A 63 25.01 0.30 -6.70
C TYR A 63 24.43 1.29 -7.71
N ILE A 64 23.11 1.43 -7.77
CA ILE A 64 22.40 2.35 -8.67
C ILE A 64 21.99 3.66 -7.99
N GLY A 65 22.38 3.85 -6.72
CA GLY A 65 22.14 5.08 -5.97
C GLY A 65 20.73 5.24 -5.43
N MET A 66 19.92 4.18 -5.42
CA MET A 66 18.60 4.20 -4.78
C MET A 66 18.74 4.26 -3.25
N LYS A 67 17.76 4.88 -2.59
CA LYS A 67 17.72 4.98 -1.13
C LYS A 67 17.65 3.59 -0.47
N HIS A 68 18.21 3.51 0.73
CA HIS A 68 18.13 2.29 1.54
C HIS A 68 16.71 2.14 2.10
N ILE A 69 16.07 1.01 1.80
CA ILE A 69 14.74 0.65 2.28
C ILE A 69 14.85 0.16 3.72
N ASN A 70 14.22 0.84 4.67
CA ASN A 70 14.06 0.38 6.05
C ASN A 70 12.60 0.54 6.49
N ALA A 71 12.21 -0.06 7.63
CA ALA A 71 10.84 0.09 8.11
C ALA A 71 10.57 1.50 8.69
N ASP A 72 11.61 2.14 9.24
CA ASP A 72 11.48 3.42 9.96
C ASP A 72 11.13 4.60 9.05
N MET A 73 11.40 4.49 7.76
CA MET A 73 11.00 5.51 6.79
C MET A 73 9.51 5.53 6.47
N PHE A 74 8.75 4.51 6.88
CA PHE A 74 7.31 4.41 6.67
C PHE A 74 6.56 4.75 7.97
N PRO A 75 6.34 6.04 8.30
CA PRO A 75 5.55 6.42 9.47
C PRO A 75 4.14 5.81 9.44
N GLU A 76 3.63 5.49 8.25
CA GLU A 76 2.37 4.80 7.98
C GLU A 76 2.23 3.51 8.80
N PHE A 77 3.31 2.74 8.97
CA PHE A 77 3.26 1.49 9.71
C PHE A 77 2.84 1.66 11.18
N GLY A 78 3.07 2.85 11.75
CA GLY A 78 2.63 3.18 13.10
C GLY A 78 1.11 3.30 13.23
N TYR A 79 0.42 3.78 12.19
CA TYR A 79 -1.01 4.15 12.26
C TYR A 79 -1.94 3.40 11.31
N MET A 80 -1.44 2.77 10.25
CA MET A 80 -2.27 2.19 9.20
C MET A 80 -3.21 1.08 9.71
N LYS A 81 -2.78 0.31 10.71
CA LYS A 81 -3.63 -0.68 11.40
C LYS A 81 -4.87 -0.07 12.05
N TYR A 82 -4.76 1.14 12.59
CA TYR A 82 -5.89 1.84 13.21
C TYR A 82 -6.81 2.45 12.16
N ILE A 83 -6.24 2.99 11.07
CA ILE A 83 -7.03 3.49 9.93
C ILE A 83 -7.89 2.37 9.35
N MET A 84 -7.28 1.21 9.05
CA MET A 84 -8.00 0.07 8.50
C MET A 84 -9.02 -0.50 9.48
N GLY A 85 -8.67 -0.62 10.77
CA GLY A 85 -9.61 -1.06 11.80
C GLY A 85 -10.82 -0.13 11.93
N GLY A 86 -10.59 1.18 11.97
CA GLY A 86 -11.64 2.19 12.00
C GLY A 86 -12.53 2.16 10.75
N PHE A 87 -11.93 1.99 9.57
CA PHE A 87 -12.66 1.89 8.31
C PHE A 87 -13.57 0.65 8.25
N ILE A 88 -13.09 -0.50 8.71
CA ILE A 88 -13.87 -1.75 8.81
C ILE A 88 -15.03 -1.58 9.79
N ILE A 89 -14.77 -1.05 10.99
CA ILE A 89 -15.81 -0.80 12.00
C ILE A 89 -16.86 0.16 11.45
N PHE A 90 -16.44 1.22 10.74
CA PHE A 90 -17.36 2.17 10.13
C PHE A 90 -18.23 1.50 9.05
N GLY A 91 -17.65 0.65 8.20
CA GLY A 91 -18.38 -0.15 7.22
C GLY A 91 -19.42 -1.08 7.87
N LEU A 92 -19.07 -1.73 8.98
CA LEU A 92 -20.02 -2.54 9.77
C LEU A 92 -21.14 -1.71 10.39
N ILE A 93 -20.84 -0.50 10.90
CA ILE A 93 -21.85 0.44 11.40
C ILE A 93 -22.80 0.86 10.27
N VAL A 94 -22.28 1.14 9.07
CA VAL A 94 -23.09 1.49 7.90
C VAL A 94 -24.04 0.35 7.53
N ALA A 95 -23.53 -0.89 7.51
CA ALA A 95 -24.33 -2.08 7.27
C ALA A 95 -25.40 -2.29 8.36
N PHE A 96 -25.05 -2.12 9.63
CA PHE A 96 -25.95 -2.29 10.75
C PHE A 96 -27.06 -1.22 10.78
N VAL A 97 -26.71 0.06 10.63
CA VAL A 97 -27.65 1.18 10.72
C VAL A 97 -28.52 1.31 9.46
N GLY A 98 -27.96 1.00 8.28
CA GLY A 98 -28.71 0.98 7.02
C GLY A 98 -29.14 2.36 6.49
N LYS A 99 -28.50 3.45 6.94
CA LYS A 99 -28.76 4.82 6.49
C LYS A 99 -27.95 5.15 5.24
N ARG A 100 -28.60 5.65 4.17
CA ARG A 100 -27.94 6.03 2.91
C ARG A 100 -26.90 7.15 3.07
N GLN A 101 -27.11 8.08 4.00
CA GLN A 101 -26.13 9.12 4.32
C GLN A 101 -24.81 8.53 4.83
N LEU A 102 -24.87 7.49 5.66
CA LEU A 102 -23.66 6.81 6.15
C LEU A 102 -22.96 6.06 5.01
N LEU A 103 -23.72 5.46 4.09
CA LEU A 103 -23.14 4.86 2.88
C LEU A 103 -22.46 5.93 2.01
N ALA A 104 -23.08 7.09 1.82
CA ALA A 104 -22.46 8.18 1.06
C ALA A 104 -21.16 8.68 1.75
N ALA A 105 -21.15 8.78 3.08
CA ALA A 105 -19.96 9.11 3.84
C ALA A 105 -18.87 8.04 3.71
N LEU A 106 -19.23 6.75 3.76
CA LEU A 106 -18.29 5.65 3.53
C LEU A 106 -17.68 5.73 2.13
N LEU A 107 -18.49 5.94 1.09
CA LEU A 107 -18.02 6.07 -0.30
C LEU A 107 -17.07 7.27 -0.46
N LEU A 108 -17.43 8.42 0.09
CA LEU A 108 -16.58 9.61 0.06
C LEU A 108 -15.26 9.36 0.79
N LEU A 109 -15.30 8.72 1.96
CA LEU A 109 -14.10 8.34 2.69
C LEU A 109 -13.23 7.35 1.91
N THR A 110 -13.83 6.35 1.24
CA THR A 110 -13.10 5.41 0.36
C THR A 110 -12.35 6.16 -0.74
N ILE A 111 -13.01 7.09 -1.42
CA ILE A 111 -12.41 7.86 -2.51
C ILE A 111 -11.26 8.71 -1.97
N LEU A 112 -11.47 9.44 -0.86
CA LEU A 112 -10.44 10.30 -0.28
C LEU A 112 -9.23 9.51 0.20
N LEU A 113 -9.43 8.41 0.93
CA LEU A 113 -8.34 7.55 1.39
C LEU A 113 -7.63 6.85 0.23
N GLY A 114 -8.37 6.40 -0.79
CA GLY A 114 -7.81 5.79 -1.99
C GLY A 114 -6.94 6.78 -2.77
N CYS A 115 -7.43 8.00 -3.00
CA CYS A 115 -6.64 9.05 -3.65
C CYS A 115 -5.41 9.44 -2.84
N ALA A 116 -5.54 9.56 -1.51
CA ALA A 116 -4.40 9.85 -0.63
C ALA A 116 -3.34 8.74 -0.68
N ALA A 117 -3.76 7.47 -0.62
CA ALA A 117 -2.85 6.32 -0.70
C ALA A 117 -2.14 6.24 -2.07
N LEU A 118 -2.86 6.47 -3.17
CA LEU A 118 -2.26 6.48 -4.52
C LEU A 118 -1.27 7.63 -4.69
N TYR A 119 -1.61 8.80 -4.17
CA TYR A 119 -0.71 9.96 -4.20
C TYR A 119 0.56 9.71 -3.38
N ASP A 120 0.40 9.18 -2.16
CA ASP A 120 1.53 8.83 -1.30
C ASP A 120 2.43 7.77 -1.94
N PHE A 121 1.84 6.71 -2.50
CA PHE A 121 2.57 5.67 -3.23
C PHE A 121 3.32 6.22 -4.45
N TYR A 122 2.70 7.15 -5.19
CA TYR A 122 3.35 7.83 -6.31
C TYR A 122 4.56 8.66 -5.85
N GLN A 123 4.43 9.41 -4.75
CA GLN A 123 5.52 10.22 -4.19
C GLN A 123 6.69 9.33 -3.79
N TRP A 124 6.43 8.22 -3.09
CA TRP A 124 7.46 7.24 -2.75
C TRP A 124 8.17 6.69 -3.99
N GLY A 125 7.42 6.23 -4.99
CA GLY A 125 8.00 5.70 -6.23
C GLY A 125 8.81 6.74 -7.00
N TYR A 126 8.35 7.99 -7.02
CA TYR A 126 9.05 9.08 -7.68
C TYR A 126 10.36 9.41 -6.98
N ASP A 127 10.32 9.62 -5.67
CA ASP A 127 11.49 9.93 -4.84
C ASP A 127 12.55 8.83 -4.93
N TYR A 128 12.14 7.56 -4.82
CA TYR A 128 13.06 6.42 -4.98
C TYR A 128 13.62 6.27 -6.39
N GLY A 129 12.83 6.58 -7.42
CA GLY A 129 13.22 6.40 -8.81
C GLY A 129 14.06 7.54 -9.39
N HIS A 130 13.98 8.75 -8.83
CA HIS A 130 14.57 9.98 -9.39
C HIS A 130 15.63 10.64 -8.51
N ASN A 131 15.56 10.49 -7.18
CA ASN A 131 16.55 11.07 -6.27
C ASN A 131 17.67 10.08 -5.98
N LEU A 132 18.44 9.76 -7.04
CA LEU A 132 19.56 8.82 -6.98
C LEU A 132 20.85 9.51 -6.51
N ASP A 133 21.68 8.80 -5.75
CA ASP A 133 22.98 9.30 -5.30
C ASP A 133 23.90 9.60 -6.51
N PRO A 134 24.35 10.87 -6.68
CA PRO A 134 25.26 11.24 -7.75
C PRO A 134 26.65 10.59 -7.62
N ASN A 135 26.95 9.84 -6.58
CA ASN A 135 28.20 9.10 -6.39
C ASN A 135 28.04 7.58 -6.58
N ALA A 136 26.86 7.10 -7.00
CA ALA A 136 26.63 5.67 -7.20
C ALA A 136 27.60 5.05 -8.23
N ALA A 137 27.94 3.78 -8.01
CA ALA A 137 28.89 3.04 -8.83
C ALA A 137 28.39 2.85 -10.27
N ILE A 138 27.09 2.67 -10.45
CA ILE A 138 26.43 2.45 -11.74
C ILE A 138 25.49 3.62 -12.00
N LYS A 139 25.69 4.28 -13.15
CA LYS A 139 24.80 5.34 -13.64
C LYS A 139 24.49 5.06 -15.09
N VAL A 140 23.20 4.94 -15.39
CA VAL A 140 22.73 4.80 -16.77
C VAL A 140 22.06 6.11 -17.16
N PRO A 141 22.65 6.92 -18.06
CA PRO A 141 22.09 8.20 -18.46
C PRO A 141 20.67 8.04 -19.02
N GLY A 142 19.73 8.82 -18.48
CA GLY A 142 18.34 8.85 -18.94
C GLY A 142 17.44 7.73 -18.40
N LEU A 143 17.93 6.84 -17.52
CA LEU A 143 17.09 5.88 -16.83
C LEU A 143 16.68 6.36 -15.43
N PHE A 144 15.42 6.10 -15.10
CA PHE A 144 14.84 6.25 -13.78
C PHE A 144 14.19 4.93 -13.38
N TYR A 145 14.22 4.62 -12.09
CA TYR A 145 13.80 3.32 -11.56
C TYR A 145 12.43 3.37 -10.87
N GLN A 146 11.55 4.30 -11.29
CA GLN A 146 10.21 4.42 -10.74
C GLN A 146 9.29 3.32 -11.32
N PRO A 147 8.73 2.42 -10.48
CA PRO A 147 7.70 1.50 -10.93
C PRO A 147 6.40 2.26 -11.24
N PRO A 148 5.59 1.82 -12.23
CA PRO A 148 4.29 2.41 -12.50
C PRO A 148 3.34 2.22 -11.32
N VAL A 149 2.49 3.22 -11.07
CA VAL A 149 1.31 3.07 -10.22
C VAL A 149 0.24 2.40 -11.10
N VAL A 150 0.02 1.09 -10.90
CA VAL A 150 -0.92 0.27 -11.70
C VAL A 150 -2.12 -0.13 -10.86
#